data_AF-A0A6A7MGK0-F1
#
_entry.id   AF-A0A6A7MGK0-F1
#
_cell.length_a   1.000
_cell.length_b   1.000
_cell.length_c   1.000
_cell.angle_alpha   90.00
_cell.angle_beta   90.00
_cell.angle_gamma   90.00
#
_symmetry.space_group_name_H-M   'P 1'
#
loop_
_entity.id
_entity.type
_entity.pdbx_description
1 polymer ?
#
loop_
_entity_poly.entity_id
_entity_poly.type
_entity_poly.pdbx_seq_one_letter_code
_entity_poly.pdbx_strand_id
1 'polypeptide(L)'
;MASTSPWSGTILGALWIYGLWYGWLSCGLIGDGSYYLLDAVTVGPYQDLGHERAVPNLLAQVPLAAAIAAEVTDLQWLARLQSLGWFALPAILYSLSVLRARQDPLHQACVVIAIAIVFMTSSFLIVAEHVTAYAIATMAAAWLVTAKRLQAGDGVVLLVLAALSTRSHEVFVYLGPLLAAMTVWTVRRAPIRSSFAMATYLAAAALFLVSAILAWRAIVTFEDKAYFASASSEVWDFWKNPAFDLTSAAALMIAGFVLVRPADLLTARPWLLVAPALLALVLLPLLVLTSGYFGPPFAYSQNITRFAAGPVLVAIILFMWGHASDWSIKPPAARRLLSFAGLLFLATLPWNAMLAVLFVSYLKEVKVEIGNRPGVIAYEDTRLAMKAWLLQGETWSLPITSAILRATPADGVIAPPRGYSGFLPYAVSDLPDLGRFQWRE
;
A
#
# COMPACT_ATOMS: atom_id res chain seq x y z
N MET A 1 -5.07 34.95 -7.03
CA MET A 1 -5.13 33.80 -6.10
C MET A 1 -5.36 32.55 -6.91
N ALA A 2 -4.42 31.59 -6.91
CA ALA A 2 -4.62 30.34 -7.67
C ALA A 2 -5.73 29.54 -7.00
N SER A 3 -6.82 29.25 -7.73
CA SER A 3 -7.93 28.45 -7.20
C SER A 3 -7.39 27.07 -6.81
N THR A 4 -7.49 26.71 -5.53
CA THR A 4 -7.19 25.36 -5.07
C THR A 4 -8.02 24.37 -5.85
N SER A 5 -7.36 23.37 -6.46
CA SER A 5 -8.04 22.30 -7.19
C SER A 5 -9.14 21.67 -6.32
N PRO A 6 -10.38 21.54 -6.81
CA PRO A 6 -11.51 21.01 -6.03
C PRO A 6 -11.26 19.57 -5.56
N TRP A 7 -10.41 18.84 -6.28
CA TRP A 7 -10.08 17.45 -5.98
C TRP A 7 -9.14 17.28 -4.79
N SER A 8 -8.33 18.30 -4.47
CA SER A 8 -7.34 18.18 -3.39
C SER A 8 -8.02 17.89 -2.06
N GLY A 9 -9.06 18.66 -1.71
CA GLY A 9 -9.81 18.46 -0.47
C GLY A 9 -10.51 17.11 -0.42
N THR A 10 -11.18 16.72 -1.51
CA THR A 10 -11.88 15.43 -1.62
C THR A 10 -10.93 14.24 -1.44
N ILE A 11 -9.78 14.25 -2.10
CA ILE A 11 -8.81 13.15 -2.05
C ILE A 11 -8.17 13.06 -0.68
N LEU A 12 -7.75 14.18 -0.10
CA LEU A 12 -7.18 14.22 1.25
C LEU A 12 -8.20 13.74 2.29
N GLY A 13 -9.44 14.25 2.22
CA GLY A 13 -10.52 13.84 3.12
C GLY A 13 -10.82 12.35 3.00
N ALA A 14 -10.97 11.84 1.77
CA ALA A 14 -11.24 10.42 1.54
C ALA A 14 -10.10 9.52 2.02
N LEU A 15 -8.83 9.87 1.74
CA LEU A 15 -7.66 9.11 2.22
C LEU A 15 -7.68 8.98 3.74
N TRP A 16 -7.86 10.09 4.47
CA TRP A 16 -7.82 10.04 5.94
C TRP A 16 -9.06 9.41 6.55
N ILE A 17 -10.26 9.65 6.01
CA ILE A 17 -11.49 8.95 6.46
C ILE A 17 -11.29 7.45 6.34
N TYR A 18 -10.77 7.01 5.20
CA TYR A 18 -10.52 5.61 4.93
C TYR A 18 -9.44 5.03 5.85
N GLY A 19 -8.36 5.77 6.09
CA GLY A 19 -7.32 5.37 7.04
C GLY A 19 -7.80 5.21 8.47
N LEU A 20 -8.56 6.19 8.96
CA LEU A 20 -9.17 6.13 10.29
C LEU A 20 -10.16 4.97 10.38
N TRP A 21 -10.92 4.72 9.32
CA TRP A 21 -11.84 3.60 9.26
C TRP A 21 -11.13 2.25 9.28
N TYR A 22 -10.02 2.11 8.53
CA TYR A 22 -9.18 0.91 8.51
C TYR A 22 -8.50 0.66 9.84
N GLY A 23 -8.03 1.74 10.47
CA GLY A 23 -7.57 1.77 11.84
C GLY A 23 -8.65 1.22 12.79
N TRP A 24 -9.84 1.82 12.76
CA TRP A 24 -10.95 1.46 13.63
C TRP A 24 -11.40 0.00 13.50
N LEU A 25 -11.41 -0.50 12.26
CA LEU A 25 -11.80 -1.87 11.93
C LEU A 25 -10.69 -2.91 12.13
N SER A 26 -9.49 -2.49 12.59
CA SER A 26 -8.33 -3.37 12.78
C SER A 26 -7.90 -4.11 11.50
N CYS A 27 -8.07 -3.49 10.33
CA CYS A 27 -7.72 -4.09 9.04
C CYS A 27 -6.23 -4.43 8.91
N GLY A 28 -5.37 -3.80 9.71
CA GLY A 28 -3.94 -4.09 9.78
C GLY A 28 -3.59 -5.37 10.55
N LEU A 29 -4.56 -6.21 10.93
CA LEU A 29 -4.32 -7.59 11.37
C LEU A 29 -4.11 -8.56 10.20
N ILE A 30 -4.33 -8.13 8.97
CA ILE A 30 -4.23 -9.00 7.81
C ILE A 30 -2.79 -9.48 7.57
N GLY A 31 -2.63 -10.78 7.29
CA GLY A 31 -1.33 -11.40 6.99
C GLY A 31 -0.29 -11.11 8.07
N ASP A 32 0.86 -10.56 7.63
CA ASP A 32 1.99 -10.09 8.46
C ASP A 32 1.58 -9.18 9.62
N GLY A 33 0.44 -8.50 9.52
CA GLY A 33 -0.08 -7.65 10.57
C GLY A 33 -0.35 -8.40 11.87
N SER A 34 -0.98 -9.57 11.76
CA SER A 34 -1.22 -10.43 12.93
C SER A 34 0.10 -10.88 13.57
N TYR A 35 1.09 -11.22 12.75
CA TYR A 35 2.43 -11.61 13.23
C TYR A 35 3.12 -10.45 13.96
N TYR A 36 3.18 -9.25 13.38
CA TYR A 36 3.81 -8.10 14.03
C TYR A 36 3.12 -7.71 15.34
N LEU A 37 1.79 -7.85 15.42
CA LEU A 37 1.09 -7.59 16.69
C LEU A 37 1.47 -8.62 17.74
N LEU A 38 1.46 -9.91 17.36
CA LEU A 38 1.84 -11.01 18.25
C LEU A 38 3.26 -10.82 18.79
N ASP A 39 4.21 -10.55 17.91
CA ASP A 39 5.62 -10.35 18.27
C ASP A 39 5.77 -9.14 19.21
N ALA A 40 5.12 -8.02 18.87
CA ALA A 40 5.19 -6.80 19.67
C ALA A 40 4.68 -6.97 21.11
N VAL A 41 3.64 -7.79 21.33
CA VAL A 41 3.08 -8.01 22.69
C VAL A 41 3.79 -9.12 23.46
N THR A 42 4.54 -10.00 22.80
CA THR A 42 5.19 -11.17 23.42
C THR A 42 6.68 -10.94 23.67
N VAL A 43 7.39 -10.40 22.69
CA VAL A 43 8.85 -10.13 22.77
C VAL A 43 9.12 -8.64 22.98
N GLY A 44 8.16 -7.78 22.61
CA GLY A 44 8.26 -6.33 22.71
C GLY A 44 8.29 -5.69 21.31
N PRO A 45 7.85 -4.42 21.18
CA PRO A 45 7.86 -3.74 19.89
C PRO A 45 9.31 -3.63 19.38
N TYR A 46 9.48 -3.62 18.06
CA TYR A 46 10.77 -3.39 17.41
C TYR A 46 11.84 -4.48 17.61
N GLN A 47 11.48 -5.71 17.96
CA GLN A 47 12.45 -6.80 18.09
C GLN A 47 12.81 -7.42 16.73
N ASP A 48 11.84 -7.52 15.80
CA ASP A 48 12.07 -8.01 14.43
C ASP A 48 12.59 -6.91 13.46
N LEU A 49 13.58 -6.13 13.90
CA LEU A 49 14.24 -5.11 13.07
C LEU A 49 15.43 -5.63 12.26
N GLY A 50 15.75 -6.91 12.39
CA GLY A 50 16.90 -7.54 11.73
C GLY A 50 16.75 -7.68 10.22
N HIS A 51 15.53 -7.58 9.70
CA HIS A 51 15.23 -7.83 8.29
C HIS A 51 15.49 -6.62 7.38
N GLU A 52 15.70 -6.88 6.10
CA GLU A 52 16.06 -5.92 5.04
C GLU A 52 14.96 -4.87 4.73
N ARG A 53 13.92 -4.80 5.57
CA ARG A 53 12.69 -4.00 5.45
C ARG A 53 12.35 -3.16 6.70
N ALA A 54 13.33 -2.94 7.59
CA ALA A 54 13.11 -2.40 8.94
C ALA A 54 12.49 -0.98 9.04
N VAL A 55 12.71 -0.09 8.06
CA VAL A 55 12.42 1.35 8.25
C VAL A 55 10.93 1.71 8.23
N PRO A 56 10.13 1.24 7.27
CA PRO A 56 8.68 1.42 7.30
C PRO A 56 8.04 0.80 8.55
N ASN A 57 8.52 -0.38 8.95
CA ASN A 57 7.98 -1.15 10.07
C ASN A 57 8.21 -0.42 11.40
N LEU A 58 9.39 0.20 11.58
CA LEU A 58 9.70 1.07 12.72
C LEU A 58 8.69 2.19 12.89
N LEU A 59 8.44 2.95 11.82
CA LEU A 59 7.59 4.13 11.90
C LEU A 59 6.12 3.74 12.07
N ALA A 60 5.68 2.68 11.41
CA ALA A 60 4.31 2.18 11.50
C ALA A 60 3.97 1.63 12.89
N GLN A 61 4.94 1.06 13.61
CA GLN A 61 4.70 0.52 14.96
C GLN A 61 4.72 1.59 16.07
N VAL A 62 5.06 2.86 15.80
CA VAL A 62 5.12 3.91 16.84
C VAL A 62 3.84 4.03 17.68
N PRO A 63 2.63 4.07 17.10
CA PRO A 63 1.40 4.14 17.90
C PRO A 63 1.19 2.91 18.77
N LEU A 64 1.55 1.72 18.28
CA LEU A 64 1.46 0.47 19.01
C LEU A 64 2.45 0.44 20.18
N ALA A 65 3.72 0.75 19.91
CA ALA A 65 4.77 0.77 20.92
C ALA A 65 4.47 1.76 22.05
N ALA A 66 3.94 2.95 21.71
CA ALA A 66 3.52 3.93 22.71
C ALA A 66 2.38 3.41 23.61
N ALA A 67 1.41 2.66 23.05
CA ALA A 67 0.32 2.08 23.82
C ALA A 67 0.78 0.92 24.72
N ILE A 68 1.68 0.06 24.23
CA ILE A 68 2.28 -1.01 25.05
C ILE A 68 3.09 -0.39 26.21
N ALA A 69 3.86 0.67 25.94
CA ALA A 69 4.60 1.41 26.96
C ALA A 69 3.67 2.10 27.98
N ALA A 70 2.46 2.49 27.56
CA ALA A 70 1.39 2.98 28.42
C ALA A 70 0.57 1.87 29.09
N GLU A 71 1.07 0.62 29.07
CA GLU A 71 0.46 -0.56 29.68
C GLU A 71 -0.94 -0.92 29.17
N VAL A 72 -1.28 -0.54 27.94
CA VAL A 72 -2.54 -0.97 27.30
C VAL A 72 -2.46 -2.47 27.02
N THR A 73 -3.37 -3.24 27.62
CA THR A 73 -3.42 -4.72 27.46
C THR A 73 -4.56 -5.20 26.55
N ASP A 74 -5.39 -4.29 26.05
CA ASP A 74 -6.52 -4.62 25.20
C ASP A 74 -6.05 -4.80 23.74
N LEU A 75 -6.06 -6.05 23.27
CA LEU A 75 -5.62 -6.40 21.92
C LEU A 75 -6.47 -5.75 20.84
N GLN A 76 -7.73 -5.41 21.09
CA GLN A 76 -8.54 -4.66 20.13
C GLN A 76 -7.97 -3.26 19.92
N TRP A 77 -7.66 -2.53 21.00
CA TRP A 77 -7.07 -1.20 20.90
C TRP A 77 -5.69 -1.23 20.28
N LEU A 78 -4.85 -2.21 20.66
CA LEU A 78 -3.52 -2.38 20.07
C LEU A 78 -3.61 -2.67 18.56
N ALA A 79 -4.52 -3.54 18.13
CA ALA A 79 -4.76 -3.83 16.72
C ALA A 79 -5.22 -2.58 15.94
N ARG A 80 -6.09 -1.75 16.55
CA ARG A 80 -6.53 -0.48 15.94
C ARG A 80 -5.37 0.51 15.74
N LEU A 81 -4.54 0.69 16.77
CA LEU A 81 -3.40 1.61 16.73
C LEU A 81 -2.33 1.15 15.76
N GLN A 82 -2.05 -0.16 15.72
CA GLN A 82 -1.19 -0.75 14.71
C GLN A 82 -1.72 -0.47 13.30
N SER A 83 -3.00 -0.78 13.05
CA SER A 83 -3.65 -0.56 11.75
C SER A 83 -3.57 0.92 11.31
N LEU A 84 -3.77 1.84 12.25
CA LEU A 84 -3.62 3.28 12.01
C LEU A 84 -2.18 3.64 11.64
N GLY A 85 -1.18 3.10 12.35
CA GLY A 85 0.23 3.36 12.09
C GLY A 85 0.67 2.93 10.69
N TRP A 86 0.25 1.74 10.25
CA TRP A 86 0.51 1.24 8.90
C TRP A 86 -0.14 2.10 7.81
N PHE A 87 -1.33 2.67 8.06
CA PHE A 87 -1.97 3.57 7.11
C PHE A 87 -1.35 4.97 7.08
N ALA A 88 -1.05 5.52 8.25
CA ALA A 88 -0.75 6.93 8.43
C ALA A 88 0.46 7.38 7.61
N LEU A 89 1.53 6.57 7.58
CA LEU A 89 2.76 6.96 6.88
C LEU A 89 2.55 7.10 5.36
N PRO A 90 2.05 6.09 4.61
CA PRO A 90 1.68 6.28 3.21
C PRO A 90 0.70 7.43 2.99
N ALA A 91 -0.30 7.58 3.86
CA ALA A 91 -1.31 8.63 3.74
C ALA A 91 -0.70 10.04 3.87
N ILE A 92 0.24 10.24 4.79
CA ILE A 92 1.00 11.49 4.93
C ILE A 92 1.79 11.77 3.65
N LEU A 93 2.56 10.78 3.16
CA LEU A 93 3.41 10.93 1.98
C LEU A 93 2.58 11.24 0.71
N TYR A 94 1.46 10.55 0.52
CA TYR A 94 0.53 10.84 -0.59
C TYR A 94 -0.17 12.18 -0.42
N SER A 95 -0.57 12.54 0.80
CA SER A 95 -1.17 13.86 1.09
C SER A 95 -0.20 14.99 0.72
N LEU A 96 1.05 14.86 1.12
CA LEU A 96 2.13 15.78 0.79
C LEU A 96 2.37 15.83 -0.72
N SER A 97 2.34 14.70 -1.41
CA SER A 97 2.46 14.62 -2.87
C SER A 97 1.35 15.39 -3.59
N VAL A 98 0.10 15.21 -3.17
CA VAL A 98 -1.07 15.92 -3.72
C VAL A 98 -0.94 17.43 -3.47
N LEU A 99 -0.57 17.82 -2.26
CA LEU A 99 -0.38 19.22 -1.88
C LEU A 99 0.78 19.88 -2.64
N ARG A 100 1.87 19.16 -2.89
CA ARG A 100 3.02 19.66 -3.65
C ARG A 100 2.68 19.86 -5.12
N ALA A 101 1.93 18.93 -5.73
CA ALA A 101 1.54 18.98 -7.13
C ALA A 101 0.34 19.90 -7.42
N ARG A 102 -0.34 20.46 -6.40
CA ARG A 102 -1.63 21.20 -6.52
C ARG A 102 -1.67 22.37 -7.49
N GLN A 103 -0.51 22.92 -7.87
CA GLN A 103 -0.42 24.06 -8.78
C GLN A 103 -0.39 23.66 -10.25
N ASP A 104 -0.17 22.37 -10.54
CA ASP A 104 -0.10 21.84 -11.88
C ASP A 104 -1.12 20.69 -12.01
N PRO A 105 -2.24 20.89 -12.74
CA PRO A 105 -3.27 19.87 -12.88
C PRO A 105 -2.77 18.54 -13.46
N LEU A 106 -1.73 18.56 -14.30
CA LEU A 106 -1.20 17.33 -14.89
C LEU A 106 -0.39 16.52 -13.88
N HIS A 107 0.56 17.17 -13.19
CA HIS A 107 1.32 16.50 -12.13
C HIS A 107 0.40 16.04 -11.00
N GLN A 108 -0.62 16.85 -10.65
CA GLN A 108 -1.61 16.44 -9.66
C GLN A 108 -2.41 15.23 -10.16
N ALA A 109 -2.86 15.21 -11.41
CA ALA A 109 -3.56 14.06 -11.99
C ALA A 109 -2.69 12.79 -11.92
N CYS A 110 -1.40 12.88 -12.21
CA CYS A 110 -0.46 11.76 -12.13
C CYS A 110 -0.34 11.21 -10.70
N VAL A 111 -0.19 12.08 -9.71
CA VAL A 111 -0.15 11.67 -8.29
C VAL A 111 -1.46 10.98 -7.89
N VAL A 112 -2.60 11.53 -8.31
CA VAL A 112 -3.92 10.97 -7.99
C VAL A 112 -4.16 9.63 -8.68
N ILE A 113 -3.69 9.46 -9.93
CA ILE A 113 -3.71 8.18 -10.64
C ILE A 113 -2.80 7.17 -9.95
N ALA A 114 -1.61 7.58 -9.47
CA ALA A 114 -0.75 6.70 -8.68
C ALA A 114 -1.45 6.25 -7.40
N ILE A 115 -2.16 7.14 -6.71
CA ILE A 115 -2.97 6.77 -5.55
C ILE A 115 -4.08 5.79 -5.96
N ALA A 116 -4.85 6.09 -7.01
CA ALA A 116 -5.98 5.27 -7.42
C ALA A 116 -5.59 3.87 -7.91
N ILE A 117 -4.50 3.74 -8.68
CA ILE A 117 -4.09 2.45 -9.24
C ILE A 117 -3.17 1.73 -8.26
N VAL A 118 -2.12 2.38 -7.75
CA VAL A 118 -1.11 1.70 -6.95
C VAL A 118 -1.63 1.54 -5.53
N PHE A 119 -1.88 2.65 -4.83
CA PHE A 119 -2.25 2.59 -3.42
C PHE A 119 -3.61 1.91 -3.21
N MET A 120 -4.69 2.40 -3.83
CA MET A 120 -6.04 1.90 -3.57
C MET A 120 -6.28 0.45 -4.03
N THR A 121 -5.42 -0.16 -4.84
CA THR A 121 -5.62 -1.57 -5.27
C THR A 121 -4.62 -2.55 -4.67
N SER A 122 -3.60 -2.06 -3.93
CA SER A 122 -2.62 -2.88 -3.20
C SER A 122 -2.59 -2.63 -1.68
N SER A 123 -3.23 -1.55 -1.19
CA SER A 123 -3.12 -1.08 0.20
C SER A 123 -3.92 -1.86 1.24
N PHE A 124 -4.80 -2.79 0.86
CA PHE A 124 -5.51 -3.61 1.84
C PHE A 124 -4.53 -4.51 2.60
N LEU A 125 -3.44 -4.93 1.96
CA LEU A 125 -2.27 -5.51 2.61
C LEU A 125 -1.41 -4.39 3.24
N ILE A 126 -2.02 -3.62 4.14
CA ILE A 126 -1.49 -2.34 4.62
C ILE A 126 -0.14 -2.43 5.33
N VAL A 127 0.17 -3.63 5.81
CA VAL A 127 1.39 -3.98 6.54
C VAL A 127 2.60 -4.10 5.60
N ALA A 128 2.36 -4.11 4.30
CA ALA A 128 3.41 -4.39 3.34
C ALA A 128 4.23 -3.15 2.98
N GLU A 129 5.54 -3.32 3.02
CA GLU A 129 6.51 -2.24 2.97
C GLU A 129 6.56 -1.56 1.59
N HIS A 130 6.05 -2.24 0.55
CA HIS A 130 5.91 -1.70 -0.79
C HIS A 130 4.97 -0.51 -0.85
N VAL A 131 3.91 -0.49 -0.02
CA VAL A 131 2.92 0.60 0.00
C VAL A 131 3.61 1.90 0.43
N THR A 132 4.47 1.81 1.44
CA THR A 132 5.31 2.93 1.88
C THR A 132 6.37 3.28 0.83
N ALA A 133 7.04 2.28 0.23
CA ALA A 133 8.03 2.51 -0.81
C ALA A 133 7.47 3.28 -2.02
N TYR A 134 6.28 2.91 -2.48
CA TYR A 134 5.58 3.60 -3.57
C TYR A 134 5.14 5.01 -3.19
N ALA A 135 4.73 5.23 -1.95
CA ALA A 135 4.40 6.56 -1.45
C ALA A 135 5.65 7.46 -1.37
N ILE A 136 6.78 6.94 -0.90
CA ILE A 136 8.09 7.63 -0.89
C ILE A 136 8.48 8.03 -2.31
N ALA A 137 8.41 7.09 -3.27
CA ALA A 137 8.79 7.35 -4.65
C ALA A 137 7.87 8.38 -5.32
N THR A 138 6.56 8.30 -5.07
CA THR A 138 5.58 9.28 -5.57
C THR A 138 5.87 10.67 -5.02
N MET A 139 6.17 10.78 -3.72
CA MET A 139 6.49 12.06 -3.08
C MET A 139 7.80 12.63 -3.60
N ALA A 140 8.85 11.81 -3.70
CA ALA A 140 10.13 12.24 -4.25
C ALA A 140 9.96 12.75 -5.69
N ALA A 141 9.25 12.01 -6.55
CA ALA A 141 8.96 12.42 -7.91
C ALA A 141 8.20 13.75 -7.95
N ALA A 142 7.13 13.90 -7.16
CA ALA A 142 6.35 15.14 -7.08
C ALA A 142 7.21 16.34 -6.63
N TRP A 143 8.12 16.16 -5.66
CA TRP A 143 9.04 17.21 -5.23
C TRP A 143 10.02 17.61 -6.33
N LEU A 144 10.61 16.62 -7.03
CA LEU A 144 11.60 16.84 -8.07
C LEU A 144 11.03 17.55 -9.30
N VAL A 145 9.87 17.10 -9.80
CA VAL A 145 9.27 17.69 -11.02
C VAL A 145 8.76 19.11 -10.77
N THR A 146 8.26 19.40 -9.56
CA THR A 146 7.74 20.72 -9.19
C THR A 146 8.81 21.71 -8.71
N ALA A 147 10.06 21.28 -8.50
CA ALA A 147 11.14 22.14 -8.05
C ALA A 147 11.54 23.17 -9.12
N LYS A 148 11.13 24.44 -8.93
CA LYS A 148 11.50 25.55 -9.83
C LYS A 148 12.90 26.11 -9.57
N ARG A 149 13.40 25.97 -8.33
CA ARG A 149 14.71 26.43 -7.86
C ARG A 149 15.23 25.42 -6.84
N LEU A 150 16.55 25.32 -6.66
CA LEU A 150 17.13 24.50 -5.61
C LEU A 150 16.97 25.20 -4.26
N GLN A 151 16.11 24.65 -3.41
CA GLN A 151 15.93 25.10 -2.03
C GLN A 151 16.51 24.06 -1.09
N ALA A 152 17.21 24.51 -0.04
CA ALA A 152 17.78 23.61 0.95
C ALA A 152 16.70 22.78 1.65
N GLY A 153 15.54 23.37 1.95
CA GLY A 153 14.42 22.64 2.55
C GLY A 153 13.92 21.49 1.68
N ASP A 154 13.75 21.71 0.37
CA ASP A 154 13.37 20.65 -0.57
C ASP A 154 14.46 19.55 -0.64
N GLY A 155 15.73 19.93 -0.58
CA GLY A 155 16.85 18.99 -0.57
C GLY A 155 16.92 18.15 0.71
N VAL A 156 16.62 18.73 1.87
CA VAL A 156 16.50 18.00 3.15
C VAL A 156 15.32 17.03 3.11
N VAL A 157 14.17 17.44 2.56
CA VAL A 157 13.02 16.53 2.39
C VAL A 157 13.41 15.34 1.52
N LEU A 158 14.08 15.57 0.38
CA LEU A 158 14.56 14.49 -0.49
C LEU A 158 15.58 13.60 0.21
N LEU A 159 16.45 14.16 1.05
CA LEU A 159 17.43 13.39 1.83
C LEU A 159 16.73 12.47 2.85
N VAL A 160 15.69 12.97 3.53
CA VAL A 160 14.87 12.17 4.44
C VAL A 160 14.16 11.06 3.68
N LEU A 161 13.54 11.36 2.53
CA LEU A 161 12.89 10.35 1.69
C LEU A 161 13.87 9.29 1.18
N ALA A 162 15.09 9.69 0.79
CA ALA A 162 16.14 8.78 0.35
C ALA A 162 16.72 7.94 1.51
N ALA A 163 16.77 8.50 2.73
CA ALA A 163 17.12 7.73 3.91
C ALA A 163 16.02 6.71 4.25
N LEU A 164 14.75 7.11 4.22
CA LEU A 164 13.62 6.22 4.44
C LEU A 164 13.57 5.10 3.39
N SER A 165 13.97 5.37 2.15
CA SER A 165 14.01 4.33 1.11
C SER A 165 15.07 3.26 1.35
N THR A 166 16.11 3.55 2.15
CA THR A 166 17.07 2.52 2.57
C THR A 166 16.36 1.49 3.43
N ARG A 167 16.36 0.22 3.00
CA ARG A 167 15.61 -0.87 3.66
C ARG A 167 14.11 -0.62 3.77
N SER A 168 13.52 0.02 2.76
CA SER A 168 12.06 0.04 2.59
C SER A 168 11.56 -1.21 1.89
N HIS A 169 12.02 -1.46 0.66
CA HIS A 169 11.56 -2.60 -0.15
C HIS A 169 12.47 -2.77 -1.38
N GLU A 170 12.47 -3.98 -1.95
CA GLU A 170 13.22 -4.38 -3.14
C GLU A 170 12.88 -3.56 -4.39
N VAL A 171 11.72 -2.88 -4.46
CA VAL A 171 11.32 -2.05 -5.61
C VAL A 171 12.27 -0.86 -5.85
N PHE A 172 13.05 -0.47 -4.82
CA PHE A 172 14.09 0.55 -4.98
C PHE A 172 15.26 0.10 -5.86
N VAL A 173 15.36 -1.19 -6.24
CA VAL A 173 16.30 -1.64 -7.26
C VAL A 173 16.14 -0.87 -8.57
N TYR A 174 14.90 -0.52 -8.95
CA TYR A 174 14.62 0.26 -10.15
C TYR A 174 14.12 1.69 -9.83
N LEU A 175 13.43 1.92 -8.70
CA LEU A 175 13.01 3.28 -8.31
C LEU A 175 14.19 4.14 -7.83
N GLY A 176 15.17 3.56 -7.15
CA GLY A 176 16.34 4.29 -6.64
C GLY A 176 17.15 4.95 -7.77
N PRO A 177 17.58 4.21 -8.82
CA PRO A 177 18.30 4.80 -9.95
C PRO A 177 17.48 5.85 -10.70
N LEU A 178 16.17 5.62 -10.88
CA LEU A 178 15.27 6.58 -11.51
C LEU A 178 15.20 7.90 -10.72
N LEU A 179 14.97 7.84 -9.41
CA LEU A 179 14.88 9.02 -8.55
C LEU A 179 16.24 9.74 -8.43
N ALA A 180 17.34 9.00 -8.40
CA ALA A 180 18.69 9.57 -8.43
C ALA A 180 18.93 10.34 -9.74
N ALA A 181 18.55 9.78 -10.88
CA ALA A 181 18.66 10.43 -12.18
C ALA A 181 17.81 11.71 -12.26
N MET A 182 16.55 11.65 -11.80
CA MET A 182 15.68 12.83 -11.68
C MET A 182 16.26 13.90 -10.76
N THR A 183 16.91 13.49 -9.67
CA THR A 183 17.55 14.41 -8.71
C THR A 183 18.73 15.12 -9.35
N VAL A 184 19.62 14.39 -10.03
CA VAL A 184 20.77 14.96 -10.77
C VAL A 184 20.28 15.88 -11.89
N TRP A 185 19.24 15.47 -12.62
CA TRP A 185 18.61 16.32 -13.65
C TRP A 185 18.07 17.63 -13.05
N THR A 186 17.40 17.56 -11.89
CA THR A 186 16.88 18.74 -11.19
C THR A 186 17.99 19.71 -10.79
N VAL A 187 19.13 19.17 -10.32
CA VAL A 187 20.33 19.99 -10.01
C VAL A 187 20.89 20.63 -11.28
N ARG A 188 20.99 19.88 -12.37
CA ARG A 188 21.55 20.37 -13.65
C ARG A 188 20.70 21.49 -14.25
N ARG A 189 19.37 21.38 -14.24
CA ARG A 189 18.47 22.37 -14.85
C ARG A 189 18.37 23.68 -14.07
N ALA A 190 18.72 23.69 -12.77
CA ALA A 190 18.50 24.85 -11.92
C ALA A 190 19.48 26.00 -12.26
N PRO A 191 18.97 27.21 -12.57
CA PRO A 191 19.80 28.34 -12.98
C PRO A 191 20.55 28.99 -11.81
N ILE A 192 19.99 28.94 -10.60
CA ILE A 192 20.59 29.50 -9.38
C ILE A 192 20.83 28.34 -8.40
N ARG A 193 22.07 28.20 -7.96
CA ARG A 193 22.53 27.07 -7.14
C ARG A 193 23.20 27.58 -5.87
N SER A 194 22.52 27.43 -4.74
CA SER A 194 23.21 27.47 -3.44
C SER A 194 24.02 26.19 -3.28
N SER A 195 25.30 26.30 -2.92
CA SER A 195 26.18 25.13 -2.72
C SER A 195 25.60 24.16 -1.68
N PHE A 196 24.96 24.69 -0.62
CA PHE A 196 24.32 23.87 0.40
C PHE A 196 23.10 23.11 -0.15
N ALA A 197 22.21 23.80 -0.87
CA ALA A 197 21.06 23.16 -1.49
C ALA A 197 21.50 22.08 -2.50
N MET A 198 22.50 22.38 -3.33
CA MET A 198 23.06 21.41 -4.26
C MET A 198 23.63 20.18 -3.55
N ALA A 199 24.39 20.37 -2.47
CA ALA A 199 24.94 19.28 -1.67
C ALA A 199 23.84 18.37 -1.11
N THR A 200 22.76 18.93 -0.57
CA THR A 200 21.64 18.12 -0.04
C THR A 200 20.94 17.30 -1.12
N TYR A 201 20.73 17.85 -2.32
CA TYR A 201 20.16 17.09 -3.45
C TYR A 201 21.10 15.97 -3.91
N LEU A 202 22.39 16.26 -4.05
CA LEU A 202 23.37 15.26 -4.49
C LEU A 202 23.54 14.14 -3.45
N ALA A 203 23.49 14.48 -2.15
CA ALA A 203 23.48 13.50 -1.07
C ALA A 203 22.22 12.62 -1.14
N ALA A 204 21.04 13.20 -1.40
CA ALA A 204 19.81 12.43 -1.63
C ALA A 204 19.93 11.49 -2.84
N ALA A 205 20.50 11.97 -3.95
CA ALA A 205 20.75 11.13 -5.13
C ALA A 205 21.67 9.94 -4.81
N ALA A 206 22.74 10.17 -4.05
CA ALA A 206 23.64 9.12 -3.60
C ALA A 206 22.92 8.10 -2.71
N LEU A 207 22.08 8.55 -1.76
CA LEU A 207 21.30 7.66 -0.90
C LEU A 207 20.25 6.87 -1.69
N PHE A 208 19.62 7.43 -2.72
CA PHE A 208 18.75 6.66 -3.60
C PHE A 208 19.51 5.53 -4.32
N LEU A 209 20.75 5.76 -4.77
CA LEU A 209 21.59 4.69 -5.33
C LEU A 209 21.99 3.66 -4.27
N VAL A 210 22.32 4.09 -3.06
CA VAL A 210 22.57 3.16 -1.94
C VAL A 210 21.34 2.29 -1.66
N SER A 211 20.13 2.87 -1.68
CA SER A 211 18.90 2.11 -1.51
C SER A 211 18.71 1.06 -2.60
N ALA A 212 19.11 1.35 -3.84
CA ALA A 212 19.08 0.39 -4.95
C ALA A 212 20.07 -0.76 -4.75
N ILE A 213 21.28 -0.48 -4.25
CA ILE A 213 22.30 -1.49 -3.96
C ILE A 213 21.83 -2.40 -2.83
N LEU A 214 21.25 -1.83 -1.77
CA LEU A 214 20.69 -2.62 -0.66
C LEU A 214 19.50 -3.48 -1.11
N ALA A 215 18.61 -2.94 -1.93
CA ALA A 215 17.52 -3.69 -2.53
C ALA A 215 18.03 -4.84 -3.42
N TRP A 216 19.06 -4.59 -4.23
CA TRP A 216 19.70 -5.63 -5.04
C TRP A 216 20.31 -6.74 -4.18
N ARG A 217 21.02 -6.36 -3.12
CA ARG A 217 21.59 -7.32 -2.16
C ARG A 217 20.50 -8.21 -1.58
N ALA A 218 19.40 -7.61 -1.11
CA ALA A 218 18.26 -8.33 -0.56
C ALA A 218 17.70 -9.41 -1.52
N ILE A 219 17.56 -9.05 -2.80
CA ILE A 219 17.11 -10.00 -3.84
C ILE A 219 18.11 -11.16 -4.02
N VAL A 220 19.42 -10.86 -4.05
CA VAL A 220 20.46 -11.86 -4.37
C VAL A 220 20.81 -12.75 -3.18
N THR A 221 20.69 -12.25 -1.95
CA THR A 221 20.97 -13.01 -0.72
C THR A 221 19.73 -13.74 -0.17
N PHE A 222 18.61 -13.72 -0.89
CA PHE A 222 17.40 -14.40 -0.47
C PHE A 222 17.62 -15.92 -0.37
N GLU A 223 17.50 -16.46 0.85
CA GLU A 223 17.92 -17.83 1.17
C GLU A 223 16.96 -18.89 0.59
N ASP A 224 15.65 -18.60 0.56
CA ASP A 224 14.64 -19.54 0.06
C ASP A 224 14.33 -19.34 -1.43
N LYS A 225 15.16 -19.97 -2.26
CA LYS A 225 14.99 -19.94 -3.73
C LYS A 225 13.68 -20.59 -4.21
N ALA A 226 13.14 -21.55 -3.47
CA ALA A 226 11.89 -22.21 -3.83
C ALA A 226 10.69 -21.29 -3.58
N TYR A 227 10.68 -20.59 -2.44
CA TYR A 227 9.72 -19.54 -2.16
C TYR A 227 9.82 -18.39 -3.17
N PHE A 228 11.04 -17.93 -3.51
CA PHE A 228 11.22 -16.90 -4.53
C PHE A 228 10.66 -17.32 -5.90
N ALA A 229 10.89 -18.57 -6.31
CA ALA A 229 10.35 -19.11 -7.55
C ALA A 229 8.80 -19.15 -7.53
N SER A 230 8.20 -19.58 -6.41
CA SER A 230 6.74 -19.56 -6.22
C SER A 230 6.17 -18.14 -6.25
N ALA A 231 6.76 -17.22 -5.49
CA ALA A 231 6.33 -15.83 -5.47
C ALA A 231 6.46 -15.17 -6.87
N SER A 232 7.49 -15.55 -7.64
CA SER A 232 7.69 -15.05 -9.00
C SER A 232 6.68 -15.61 -10.01
N SER A 233 6.22 -16.85 -9.85
CA SER A 233 5.19 -17.42 -10.73
C SER A 233 3.81 -16.83 -10.42
N GLU A 234 3.55 -16.50 -9.15
CA GLU A 234 2.33 -15.81 -8.71
C GLU A 234 2.21 -14.39 -9.28
N VAL A 235 3.29 -13.73 -9.70
CA VAL A 235 3.22 -12.40 -10.36
C VAL A 235 2.26 -12.42 -11.55
N TRP A 236 2.19 -13.53 -12.29
CA TRP A 236 1.30 -13.67 -13.43
C TRP A 236 -0.18 -13.73 -13.08
N ASP A 237 -0.52 -13.86 -11.80
CA ASP A 237 -1.88 -13.88 -11.30
C ASP A 237 -2.41 -12.49 -10.92
N PHE A 238 -1.71 -11.41 -11.29
CA PHE A 238 -2.14 -10.04 -10.98
C PHE A 238 -3.56 -9.72 -11.51
N TRP A 239 -3.97 -10.38 -12.60
CA TRP A 239 -5.31 -10.27 -13.21
C TRP A 239 -6.45 -10.81 -12.32
N LYS A 240 -6.11 -11.48 -11.21
CA LYS A 240 -7.09 -11.88 -10.18
C LYS A 240 -7.56 -10.69 -9.33
N ASN A 241 -7.00 -9.49 -9.53
CA ASN A 241 -7.47 -8.26 -8.92
C ASN A 241 -8.21 -7.37 -9.96
N PRO A 242 -9.53 -7.58 -10.14
CA PRO A 242 -10.29 -6.83 -11.14
C PRO A 242 -10.30 -5.32 -10.88
N ALA A 243 -10.10 -4.87 -9.63
CA ALA A 243 -10.00 -3.44 -9.35
C ALA A 243 -8.73 -2.83 -9.94
N PHE A 244 -7.59 -3.54 -9.85
CA PHE A 244 -6.36 -3.13 -10.51
C PHE A 244 -6.48 -3.14 -12.03
N ASP A 245 -7.08 -4.18 -12.60
CA ASP A 245 -7.22 -4.31 -14.05
C ASP A 245 -8.11 -3.21 -14.63
N LEU A 246 -9.28 -2.98 -14.04
CA LEU A 246 -10.23 -1.95 -14.50
C LEU A 246 -9.64 -0.55 -14.37
N THR A 247 -8.95 -0.26 -13.25
CA THR A 247 -8.32 1.05 -13.06
C THR A 247 -7.15 1.27 -14.02
N SER A 248 -6.30 0.25 -14.20
CA SER A 248 -5.17 0.29 -15.12
C SER A 248 -5.63 0.41 -16.57
N ALA A 249 -6.65 -0.34 -16.98
CA ALA A 249 -7.22 -0.27 -18.32
C ALA A 249 -7.80 1.13 -18.63
N ALA A 250 -8.56 1.71 -17.70
CA ALA A 250 -9.08 3.06 -17.83
C ALA A 250 -7.95 4.10 -17.97
N ALA A 251 -6.91 4.00 -17.15
CA ALA A 251 -5.78 4.93 -17.20
C ALA A 251 -4.93 4.76 -18.47
N LEU A 252 -4.67 3.52 -18.90
CA LEU A 252 -3.96 3.22 -20.15
C LEU A 252 -4.70 3.77 -21.37
N MET A 253 -6.03 3.65 -21.39
CA MET A 253 -6.85 4.22 -22.46
C MET A 253 -6.69 5.74 -22.56
N ILE A 254 -6.79 6.46 -21.43
CA ILE A 254 -6.55 7.91 -21.40
C ILE A 254 -5.10 8.25 -21.74
N ALA A 255 -4.13 7.48 -21.26
CA ALA A 255 -2.73 7.66 -21.60
C ALA A 255 -2.49 7.54 -23.11
N GLY A 256 -3.16 6.59 -23.78
CA GLY A 256 -3.13 6.47 -25.24
C GLY A 256 -3.62 7.74 -25.95
N PHE A 257 -4.72 8.34 -25.48
CA PHE A 257 -5.17 9.64 -26.00
C PHE A 257 -4.19 10.77 -25.70
N VAL A 258 -3.63 10.84 -24.49
CA VAL A 258 -2.64 11.85 -24.11
C VAL A 258 -1.40 11.80 -25.02
N LEU A 259 -0.92 10.59 -25.32
CA LEU A 259 0.32 10.39 -26.07
C LEU A 259 0.13 10.47 -27.58
N VAL A 260 -0.99 9.96 -28.12
CA VAL A 260 -1.20 9.82 -29.58
C VAL A 260 -2.12 10.90 -30.15
N ARG A 261 -3.17 11.29 -29.41
CA ARG A 261 -4.21 12.22 -29.89
C ARG A 261 -4.64 13.22 -28.81
N PRO A 262 -3.74 14.09 -28.32
CA PRO A 262 -4.02 14.96 -27.18
C PRO A 262 -5.16 15.95 -27.45
N ALA A 263 -5.42 16.31 -28.71
CA ALA A 263 -6.55 17.16 -29.09
C ALA A 263 -7.92 16.50 -28.78
N ASP A 264 -8.02 15.18 -28.88
CA ASP A 264 -9.27 14.44 -28.64
C ASP A 264 -9.71 14.51 -27.17
N LEU A 265 -8.82 14.87 -26.23
CA LEU A 265 -9.17 15.10 -24.82
C LEU A 265 -10.16 16.26 -24.61
N LEU A 266 -10.27 17.16 -25.60
CA LEU A 266 -11.27 18.23 -25.62
C LEU A 266 -12.65 17.75 -26.09
N THR A 267 -12.75 16.55 -26.65
CA THR A 267 -14.01 15.93 -27.07
C THR A 267 -14.61 15.04 -25.96
N ALA A 268 -15.82 14.54 -26.17
CA ALA A 268 -16.47 13.59 -25.27
C ALA A 268 -15.92 12.15 -25.39
N ARG A 269 -15.30 11.82 -26.54
CA ARG A 269 -14.94 10.45 -26.92
C ARG A 269 -14.09 9.69 -25.89
N PRO A 270 -12.92 10.20 -25.43
CA PRO A 270 -12.09 9.45 -24.47
C PRO A 270 -12.83 9.17 -23.16
N TRP A 271 -13.68 10.11 -22.72
CA TRP A 271 -14.43 9.99 -21.47
C TRP A 271 -15.57 8.98 -21.56
N LEU A 272 -16.26 8.93 -22.70
CA LEU A 272 -17.27 7.91 -22.98
C LEU A 272 -16.67 6.49 -23.06
N LEU A 273 -15.44 6.37 -23.57
CA LEU A 273 -14.77 5.07 -23.67
C LEU A 273 -14.31 4.52 -22.31
N VAL A 274 -13.94 5.38 -21.35
CA VAL A 274 -13.56 4.94 -20.00
C VAL A 274 -14.73 4.81 -19.04
N ALA A 275 -15.88 5.43 -19.34
CA ALA A 275 -17.05 5.40 -18.46
C ALA A 275 -17.52 3.98 -18.10
N PRO A 276 -17.56 3.00 -19.03
CA PRO A 276 -17.89 1.61 -18.68
C PRO A 276 -16.94 0.99 -17.66
N ALA A 277 -15.63 1.24 -17.77
CA ALA A 277 -14.64 0.72 -16.82
C ALA A 277 -14.81 1.35 -15.43
N LEU A 278 -15.06 2.66 -15.35
CA LEU A 278 -15.35 3.34 -14.09
C LEU A 278 -16.65 2.85 -13.45
N LEU A 279 -17.70 2.65 -14.26
CA LEU A 279 -18.97 2.11 -13.79
C LEU A 279 -18.81 0.67 -13.30
N ALA A 280 -18.07 -0.17 -14.04
CA ALA A 280 -17.77 -1.53 -13.62
C ALA A 280 -17.02 -1.56 -12.29
N LEU A 281 -16.08 -0.64 -12.07
CA LEU A 281 -15.33 -0.53 -10.81
C LEU A 281 -16.24 -0.16 -9.63
N VAL A 282 -17.18 0.78 -9.83
CA VAL A 282 -18.17 1.16 -8.82
C VAL A 282 -19.13 -0.01 -8.49
N LEU A 283 -19.51 -0.78 -9.51
CA LEU A 283 -20.42 -1.91 -9.37
C LEU A 283 -19.73 -3.22 -8.98
N LEU A 284 -18.39 -3.25 -8.98
CA LEU A 284 -17.59 -4.43 -8.66
C LEU A 284 -17.98 -5.09 -7.32
N PRO A 285 -18.28 -4.35 -6.23
CA PRO A 285 -18.78 -4.94 -4.99
C PRO A 285 -20.07 -5.74 -5.15
N LEU A 286 -20.98 -5.34 -6.05
CA LEU A 286 -22.25 -6.03 -6.26
C LEU A 286 -22.02 -7.42 -6.87
N LEU A 287 -21.01 -7.56 -7.74
CA LEU A 287 -20.66 -8.85 -8.35
C LEU A 287 -20.19 -9.86 -7.30
N VAL A 288 -19.46 -9.41 -6.26
CA VAL A 288 -19.06 -10.27 -5.13
C VAL A 288 -20.28 -10.71 -4.32
N LEU A 289 -21.31 -9.86 -4.20
CA LEU A 289 -22.54 -10.20 -3.47
C LEU A 289 -23.44 -11.18 -4.24
N THR A 290 -23.43 -11.16 -5.58
CA THR A 290 -24.37 -11.93 -6.41
C THR A 290 -23.79 -13.22 -6.96
N SER A 291 -22.47 -13.32 -7.08
CA SER A 291 -21.82 -14.36 -7.85
C SER A 291 -20.40 -14.57 -7.35
N GLY A 292 -20.15 -15.64 -6.60
CA GLY A 292 -18.81 -16.04 -6.12
C GLY A 292 -17.85 -16.50 -7.22
N TYR A 293 -17.88 -15.89 -8.41
CA TYR A 293 -17.04 -16.23 -9.57
C TYR A 293 -15.56 -15.94 -9.35
N PHE A 294 -15.24 -15.01 -8.44
CA PHE A 294 -13.87 -14.72 -8.04
C PHE A 294 -13.57 -15.50 -6.77
N GLY A 295 -12.57 -16.39 -6.83
CA GLY A 295 -12.16 -17.21 -5.71
C GLY A 295 -11.56 -16.34 -4.58
N PRO A 296 -12.08 -16.39 -3.35
CA PRO A 296 -11.41 -15.86 -2.15
C PRO A 296 -10.04 -16.55 -1.92
N PRO A 297 -9.13 -15.96 -1.12
CA PRO A 297 -9.25 -14.68 -0.42
C PRO A 297 -9.01 -13.46 -1.34
N PHE A 298 -9.97 -12.52 -1.35
CA PHE A 298 -9.91 -11.29 -2.19
C PHE A 298 -8.81 -10.32 -1.75
N ALA A 299 -8.42 -10.39 -0.48
CA ALA A 299 -7.33 -9.61 0.04
C ALA A 299 -5.95 -10.10 -0.46
N TYR A 300 -5.81 -11.40 -0.73
CA TYR A 300 -4.55 -11.95 -1.24
C TYR A 300 -4.28 -11.52 -2.69
N SER A 301 -5.32 -11.32 -3.51
CA SER A 301 -5.11 -10.82 -4.87
C SER A 301 -4.48 -9.43 -4.89
N GLN A 302 -4.68 -8.61 -3.83
CA GLN A 302 -3.95 -7.34 -3.67
C GLN A 302 -2.45 -7.54 -3.37
N ASN A 303 -2.08 -8.62 -2.68
CA ASN A 303 -0.68 -8.99 -2.44
C ASN A 303 0.04 -9.23 -3.77
N ILE A 304 -0.59 -9.95 -4.69
CA ILE A 304 -0.02 -10.25 -6.01
C ILE A 304 0.13 -8.98 -6.86
N THR A 305 -0.85 -8.08 -6.81
CA THR A 305 -0.86 -6.82 -7.56
C THR A 305 0.34 -5.92 -7.26
N ARG A 306 0.96 -6.03 -6.07
CA ARG A 306 2.10 -5.19 -5.68
C ARG A 306 3.25 -5.21 -6.69
N PHE A 307 3.47 -6.36 -7.34
CA PHE A 307 4.53 -6.51 -8.35
C PHE A 307 4.20 -5.79 -9.65
N ALA A 308 2.95 -5.86 -10.11
CA ALA A 308 2.49 -5.18 -11.32
C ALA A 308 2.35 -3.66 -11.12
N ALA A 309 2.05 -3.20 -9.90
CA ALA A 309 1.90 -1.79 -9.58
C ALA A 309 3.21 -0.99 -9.70
N GLY A 310 4.36 -1.64 -9.51
CA GLY A 310 5.68 -1.03 -9.60
C GLY A 310 6.00 -0.44 -10.98
N PRO A 311 5.96 -1.25 -12.06
CA PRO A 311 6.11 -0.75 -13.44
C PRO A 311 5.10 0.34 -13.81
N VAL A 312 3.85 0.25 -13.33
CA VAL A 312 2.84 1.30 -13.54
C VAL A 312 3.28 2.60 -12.88
N LEU A 313 3.77 2.56 -11.65
CA LEU A 313 4.30 3.73 -10.97
C LEU A 313 5.49 4.34 -11.71
N VAL A 314 6.42 3.51 -12.19
CA VAL A 314 7.56 3.96 -13.00
C VAL A 314 7.09 4.71 -14.24
N ALA A 315 6.10 4.18 -14.97
CA ALA A 315 5.54 4.84 -16.14
C ALA A 315 4.92 6.21 -15.80
N ILE A 316 4.19 6.30 -14.67
CA ILE A 316 3.63 7.57 -14.18
C ILE A 316 4.75 8.58 -13.85
N ILE A 317 5.80 8.14 -13.13
CA ILE A 317 6.94 9.00 -12.75
C ILE A 317 7.69 9.47 -14.00
N LEU A 318 7.94 8.59 -14.97
CA LEU A 318 8.57 8.94 -16.23
C LEU A 318 7.73 9.95 -17.02
N PHE A 319 6.41 9.79 -17.03
CA PHE A 319 5.51 10.75 -17.68
C PHE A 319 5.56 12.12 -16.99
N MET A 320 5.53 12.17 -15.66
CA MET A 320 5.72 13.41 -14.88
C MET A 320 7.07 14.05 -15.21
N TRP A 321 8.14 13.27 -15.25
CA TRP A 321 9.48 13.76 -15.54
C TRP A 321 9.61 14.28 -16.99
N GLY A 322 9.06 13.56 -17.96
CA GLY A 322 9.04 13.96 -19.37
C GLY A 322 8.28 15.27 -19.58
N HIS A 323 7.16 15.48 -18.88
CA HIS A 323 6.45 16.75 -18.90
C HIS A 323 7.27 17.90 -18.29
N ALA A 324 7.90 17.66 -17.14
CA ALA A 324 8.72 18.67 -16.48
C ALA A 324 10.05 18.98 -17.21
N SER A 325 10.46 18.12 -18.14
CA SER A 325 11.63 18.29 -19.01
C SER A 325 11.30 18.92 -20.37
N ASP A 326 10.04 19.30 -20.59
CA ASP A 326 9.52 19.76 -21.89
C ASP A 326 9.75 18.73 -23.03
N TRP A 327 9.93 17.45 -22.71
CA TRP A 327 10.06 16.34 -23.67
C TRP A 327 8.70 15.81 -24.12
N SER A 328 7.65 16.04 -23.34
CA SER A 328 6.30 15.52 -23.57
C SER A 328 5.35 16.60 -24.08
N ILE A 329 4.35 16.17 -24.86
CA ILE A 329 3.28 17.03 -25.37
C ILE A 329 2.50 17.59 -24.18
N LYS A 330 2.25 18.91 -24.18
CA LYS A 330 1.41 19.57 -23.17
C LYS A 330 -0.05 19.33 -23.51
N PRO A 331 -0.80 18.48 -22.77
CA PRO A 331 -2.16 18.15 -23.15
C PRO A 331 -3.06 19.39 -22.98
N PRO A 332 -3.88 19.75 -23.97
CA PRO A 332 -4.72 20.95 -23.92
C PRO A 332 -5.81 20.88 -22.83
N ALA A 333 -6.07 19.69 -22.28
CA ALA A 333 -7.15 19.41 -21.35
C ALA A 333 -6.68 18.96 -19.95
N ALA A 334 -5.58 19.50 -19.42
CA ALA A 334 -5.00 19.09 -18.13
C ALA A 334 -6.01 19.07 -16.96
N ARG A 335 -6.97 20.00 -16.93
CA ARG A 335 -8.05 20.00 -15.91
C ARG A 335 -9.02 18.83 -16.04
N ARG A 336 -9.31 18.37 -17.27
CA ARG A 336 -10.15 17.19 -17.51
C ARG A 336 -9.43 15.92 -17.12
N LEU A 337 -8.12 15.84 -17.35
CA LEU A 337 -7.28 14.75 -16.86
C LEU A 337 -7.31 14.66 -15.33
N LEU A 338 -7.24 15.80 -14.64
CA LEU A 338 -7.38 15.85 -13.19
C LEU A 338 -8.78 15.41 -12.72
N SER A 339 -9.85 15.83 -13.41
CA SER A 339 -11.19 15.33 -13.11
C SER A 339 -11.33 13.83 -13.34
N PHE A 340 -10.74 13.30 -14.41
CA PHE A 340 -10.68 11.86 -14.64
C PHE A 340 -9.92 11.16 -13.52
N ALA A 341 -8.75 11.66 -13.11
CA ALA A 341 -7.99 11.10 -11.99
C ALA A 341 -8.79 11.08 -10.69
N GLY A 342 -9.51 12.17 -10.39
CA GLY A 342 -10.41 12.25 -9.25
C GLY A 342 -11.57 11.26 -9.32
N LEU A 343 -12.21 11.12 -10.47
CA LEU A 343 -13.28 10.13 -10.69
C LEU A 343 -12.77 8.69 -10.62
N LEU A 344 -11.58 8.41 -11.17
CA LEU A 344 -10.92 7.12 -11.07
C LEU A 344 -10.65 6.76 -9.61
N PHE A 345 -10.10 7.69 -8.83
CA PHE A 345 -9.91 7.52 -7.39
C PHE A 345 -11.24 7.25 -6.67
N LEU A 346 -12.28 8.05 -6.90
CA LEU A 346 -13.58 7.83 -6.27
C LEU A 346 -14.19 6.47 -6.64
N ALA A 347 -14.02 6.03 -7.89
CA ALA A 347 -14.53 4.76 -8.36
C ALA A 347 -13.87 3.56 -7.66
N THR A 348 -12.66 3.71 -7.10
CA THR A 348 -11.99 2.63 -6.32
C THR A 348 -12.53 2.48 -4.89
N LEU A 349 -13.21 3.50 -4.34
CA LEU A 349 -13.62 3.51 -2.94
C LEU A 349 -14.62 2.39 -2.59
N PRO A 350 -15.64 2.07 -3.42
CA PRO A 350 -16.59 1.00 -3.09
C PRO A 350 -15.94 -0.37 -2.95
N TRP A 351 -14.99 -0.71 -3.82
CA TRP A 351 -14.25 -1.98 -3.74
C TRP A 351 -13.48 -2.11 -2.43
N ASN A 352 -12.78 -1.03 -2.08
CA ASN A 352 -12.02 -0.96 -0.86
C ASN A 352 -12.90 -1.06 0.39
N ALA A 353 -14.05 -0.38 0.40
CA ALA A 353 -15.03 -0.53 1.46
C ALA A 353 -15.56 -1.96 1.59
N MET A 354 -15.81 -2.65 0.48
CA MET A 354 -16.22 -4.05 0.49
C MET A 354 -15.14 -4.95 1.12
N LEU A 355 -13.87 -4.76 0.79
CA LEU A 355 -12.78 -5.56 1.38
C LEU A 355 -12.71 -5.40 2.91
N ALA A 356 -12.87 -4.19 3.42
CA ALA A 356 -12.93 -3.95 4.87
C ALA A 356 -14.10 -4.70 5.53
N VAL A 357 -15.29 -4.67 4.92
CA VAL A 357 -16.48 -5.39 5.40
C VAL A 357 -16.25 -6.90 5.38
N LEU A 358 -15.68 -7.44 4.31
CA LEU A 358 -15.36 -8.86 4.19
C LEU A 358 -14.36 -9.30 5.26
N PHE A 359 -13.31 -8.51 5.50
CA PHE A 359 -12.30 -8.82 6.51
C PHE A 359 -12.85 -8.76 7.94
N VAL A 360 -13.66 -7.75 8.26
CA VAL A 360 -14.34 -7.69 9.58
C VAL A 360 -15.27 -8.89 9.77
N SER A 361 -15.96 -9.31 8.71
CA SER A 361 -16.81 -10.52 8.74
C SER A 361 -15.98 -11.78 8.97
N TYR A 362 -14.79 -11.86 8.36
CA TYR A 362 -13.82 -12.93 8.62
C TYR A 362 -13.37 -12.96 10.08
N LEU A 363 -12.92 -11.83 10.65
CA LEU A 363 -12.52 -11.76 12.06
C LEU A 363 -13.66 -12.16 13.00
N LYS A 364 -14.90 -11.75 12.68
CA LYS A 364 -16.09 -12.16 13.43
C LYS A 364 -16.32 -13.67 13.34
N GLU A 365 -16.16 -14.27 12.18
CA GLU A 365 -16.31 -15.72 12.05
C GLU A 365 -15.23 -16.46 12.83
N VAL A 366 -13.96 -16.02 12.77
CA VAL A 366 -12.87 -16.59 13.58
C VAL A 366 -13.21 -16.54 15.07
N LYS A 367 -13.70 -15.40 15.58
CA LYS A 367 -14.15 -15.28 16.97
C LYS A 367 -15.27 -16.26 17.34
N VAL A 368 -16.24 -16.43 16.46
CA VAL A 368 -17.33 -17.40 16.66
C VAL A 368 -16.79 -18.83 16.70
N GLU A 369 -15.81 -19.15 15.87
CA GLU A 369 -15.22 -20.49 15.79
C GLU A 369 -14.34 -20.83 17.01
N ILE A 370 -13.65 -19.85 17.61
CA ILE A 370 -12.81 -20.09 18.80
C ILE A 370 -13.57 -19.98 20.13
N GLY A 371 -14.67 -19.23 20.14
CA GLY A 371 -15.43 -18.95 21.37
C GLY A 371 -16.02 -20.22 21.99
N ASN A 372 -15.77 -20.42 23.29
CA ASN A 372 -16.23 -21.58 24.06
C ASN A 372 -15.75 -22.96 23.52
N ARG A 373 -14.73 -22.98 22.66
CA ARG A 373 -14.13 -24.22 22.12
C ARG A 373 -12.67 -24.29 22.55
N PRO A 374 -12.35 -24.91 23.70
CA PRO A 374 -10.99 -24.92 24.22
C PRO A 374 -10.04 -25.78 23.38
N GLY A 375 -8.76 -25.39 23.37
CA GLY A 375 -7.69 -26.15 22.74
C GLY A 375 -7.51 -25.87 21.25
N VAL A 376 -6.92 -26.83 20.55
CA VAL A 376 -6.61 -26.72 19.13
C VAL A 376 -7.81 -27.17 18.29
N ILE A 377 -8.31 -26.29 17.43
CA ILE A 377 -9.44 -26.53 16.55
C ILE A 377 -8.89 -26.84 15.16
N ALA A 378 -9.24 -28.00 14.60
CA ALA A 378 -8.87 -28.30 13.22
C ALA A 378 -9.58 -27.35 12.25
N TYR A 379 -8.86 -26.80 11.27
CA TYR A 379 -9.44 -25.92 10.26
C TYR A 379 -10.67 -26.53 9.58
N GLU A 380 -10.61 -27.82 9.28
CA GLU A 380 -11.68 -28.58 8.62
C GLU A 380 -12.98 -28.61 9.41
N ASP A 381 -12.90 -28.45 10.74
CA ASP A 381 -14.04 -28.44 11.65
C ASP A 381 -14.64 -27.04 11.83
N THR A 382 -14.18 -26.06 11.05
CA THR A 382 -14.66 -24.67 11.10
C THR A 382 -15.50 -24.33 9.87
N ARG A 383 -16.36 -23.31 10.00
CA ARG A 383 -17.09 -22.75 8.85
C ARG A 383 -16.19 -22.11 7.81
N LEU A 384 -14.95 -21.75 8.17
CA LEU A 384 -13.96 -21.24 7.22
C LEU A 384 -13.62 -22.29 6.15
N ALA A 385 -13.52 -23.57 6.54
CA ALA A 385 -13.33 -24.68 5.61
C ALA A 385 -14.58 -24.97 4.77
N MET A 386 -15.77 -24.91 5.38
CA MET A 386 -17.03 -25.18 4.69
C MET A 386 -17.46 -24.05 3.74
N LYS A 387 -16.99 -22.83 3.99
CA LYS A 387 -17.32 -21.62 3.24
C LYS A 387 -16.05 -20.82 3.00
N ALA A 388 -15.25 -21.26 2.03
CA ALA A 388 -13.97 -20.63 1.69
C ALA A 388 -14.05 -19.12 1.41
N TRP A 389 -15.22 -18.59 1.02
CA TRP A 389 -15.47 -17.15 0.85
C TRP A 389 -15.47 -16.34 2.14
N LEU A 390 -15.52 -17.00 3.29
CA LEU A 390 -15.30 -16.39 4.59
C LEU A 390 -13.81 -16.18 4.89
N LEU A 391 -12.90 -16.91 4.23
CA LEU A 391 -11.46 -16.74 4.43
C LEU A 391 -11.00 -15.46 3.71
N GLN A 392 -10.52 -14.49 4.48
CA GLN A 392 -9.97 -13.23 3.96
C GLN A 392 -8.52 -12.98 4.38
N GLY A 393 -7.93 -13.86 5.20
CA GLY A 393 -6.52 -13.82 5.61
C GLY A 393 -5.69 -14.91 4.93
N GLU A 394 -4.37 -14.86 5.12
CA GLU A 394 -3.45 -15.89 4.64
C GLU A 394 -3.50 -17.11 5.56
N THR A 395 -3.49 -18.31 4.99
CA THR A 395 -3.65 -19.57 5.72
C THR A 395 -2.68 -19.74 6.89
N TRP A 396 -1.42 -19.31 6.72
CA TRP A 396 -0.41 -19.39 7.76
C TRP A 396 -0.65 -18.45 8.94
N SER A 397 -1.37 -17.35 8.72
CA SER A 397 -1.67 -16.34 9.74
C SER A 397 -2.85 -16.75 10.64
N LEU A 398 -3.57 -17.82 10.29
CA LEU A 398 -4.79 -18.25 10.98
C LEU A 398 -4.56 -18.63 12.45
N PRO A 399 -3.51 -19.40 12.83
CA PRO A 399 -3.22 -19.67 14.24
C PRO A 399 -2.93 -18.40 15.04
N ILE A 400 -2.17 -17.47 14.45
CA ILE A 400 -1.82 -16.20 15.11
C ILE A 400 -3.05 -15.31 15.28
N THR A 401 -3.82 -15.16 14.20
CA THR A 401 -5.04 -14.34 14.19
C THR A 401 -6.05 -14.88 15.20
N SER A 402 -6.25 -16.20 15.24
CA SER A 402 -7.14 -16.82 16.23
C SER A 402 -6.64 -16.63 17.67
N ALA A 403 -5.33 -16.76 17.92
CA ALA A 403 -4.76 -16.50 19.25
C ALA A 403 -4.96 -15.06 19.74
N ILE A 404 -4.80 -14.06 18.85
CA ILE A 404 -5.01 -12.63 19.14
C ILE A 404 -6.48 -12.31 19.44
N LEU A 405 -7.40 -12.97 18.74
CA LEU A 405 -8.84 -12.68 18.85
C LEU A 405 -9.52 -13.30 20.08
N ARG A 406 -8.79 -14.06 20.90
CA ARG A 406 -9.31 -14.68 22.11
C ARG A 406 -9.74 -13.64 23.14
N ALA A 407 -10.96 -13.78 23.65
CA ALA A 407 -11.47 -12.99 24.76
C ALA A 407 -10.97 -13.55 26.10
N THR A 408 -10.78 -14.87 26.18
CA THR A 408 -10.25 -15.55 27.36
C THR A 408 -9.19 -16.59 26.99
N PRO A 409 -8.29 -16.97 27.92
CA PRO A 409 -7.31 -18.04 27.67
C PRO A 409 -7.96 -19.42 27.39
N ALA A 410 -9.24 -19.59 27.71
CA ALA A 410 -10.00 -20.81 27.46
C ALA A 410 -10.53 -20.90 26.01
N ASP A 411 -10.53 -19.79 25.26
CA ASP A 411 -10.90 -19.80 23.85
C ASP A 411 -9.85 -20.56 23.03
N GLY A 412 -10.30 -21.21 21.97
CA GLY A 412 -9.47 -22.07 21.14
C GLY A 412 -8.53 -21.32 20.22
N VAL A 413 -7.69 -22.10 19.54
CA VAL A 413 -6.82 -21.63 18.45
C VAL A 413 -7.07 -22.52 17.23
N ILE A 414 -7.22 -21.92 16.06
CA ILE A 414 -7.48 -22.65 14.83
C ILE A 414 -6.14 -23.06 14.20
N ALA A 415 -5.95 -24.36 13.98
CA ALA A 415 -4.81 -24.92 13.28
C ALA A 415 -4.85 -24.59 11.78
N PRO A 416 -3.71 -24.58 11.07
CA PRO A 416 -3.73 -24.51 9.61
C PRO A 416 -4.42 -25.76 9.00
N PRO A 417 -4.86 -25.71 7.74
CA PRO A 417 -5.43 -26.85 7.02
C PRO A 417 -4.51 -28.07 7.04
N ARG A 418 -5.09 -29.26 7.07
CA ARG A 418 -4.38 -30.53 7.05
C ARG A 418 -3.50 -30.63 5.81
N GLY A 419 -2.21 -30.90 6.01
CA GLY A 419 -1.23 -30.99 4.93
C GLY A 419 -0.73 -29.65 4.42
N TYR A 420 -1.05 -28.53 5.07
CA TYR A 420 -0.41 -27.25 4.78
C TYR A 420 1.10 -27.35 5.03
N SER A 421 1.88 -27.10 3.99
CA SER A 421 3.35 -27.16 3.99
C SER A 421 4.00 -25.82 3.66
N GLY A 422 3.24 -24.73 3.70
CA GLY A 422 3.75 -23.38 3.46
C GLY A 422 4.46 -22.79 4.69
N PHE A 423 4.91 -21.54 4.55
CA PHE A 423 5.51 -20.79 5.65
C PHE A 423 4.58 -20.79 6.87
N LEU A 424 5.11 -21.11 8.05
CA LEU A 424 4.35 -21.10 9.29
C LEU A 424 5.29 -20.65 10.42
N PRO A 425 5.25 -19.37 10.82
CA PRO A 425 6.23 -18.81 11.77
C PRO A 425 6.08 -19.42 13.17
N TYR A 426 4.86 -19.82 13.54
CA TYR A 426 4.58 -20.53 14.79
C TYR A 426 3.70 -21.74 14.50
N ALA A 427 4.15 -22.93 14.88
CA ALA A 427 3.25 -24.06 15.02
C ALA A 427 2.26 -23.76 16.16
N VAL A 428 1.08 -24.38 16.14
CA VAL A 428 0.06 -24.14 17.17
C VAL A 428 0.58 -24.47 18.58
N SER A 429 1.46 -25.46 18.69
CA SER A 429 2.13 -25.85 19.94
C SER A 429 3.12 -24.81 20.46
N ASP A 430 3.64 -23.97 19.57
CA ASP A 430 4.76 -23.07 19.83
C ASP A 430 4.27 -21.61 19.92
N LEU A 431 2.96 -21.39 19.86
CA LEU A 431 2.39 -20.06 20.01
C LEU A 431 2.72 -19.50 21.40
N PRO A 432 3.26 -18.28 21.46
CA PRO A 432 3.62 -17.65 22.73
C PRO A 432 2.38 -17.39 23.58
N ASP A 433 2.55 -17.47 24.90
CA ASP A 433 1.51 -17.07 25.83
C ASP A 433 1.33 -15.54 25.80
N LEU A 434 0.09 -15.11 25.54
CA LEU A 434 -0.28 -13.70 25.51
C LEU A 434 -0.47 -13.12 26.92
N GLY A 435 -0.54 -13.98 27.96
CA GLY A 435 -0.61 -13.58 29.36
C GLY A 435 -1.74 -12.58 29.63
N ARG A 436 -1.37 -11.34 29.95
CA ARG A 436 -2.32 -10.25 30.27
C ARG A 436 -3.04 -9.66 29.06
N PHE A 437 -2.56 -9.91 27.85
CA PHE A 437 -3.11 -9.34 26.62
C PHE A 437 -4.31 -10.16 26.16
N GLN A 438 -5.46 -9.51 26.04
CA GLN A 438 -6.73 -10.15 25.66
C GLN A 438 -7.54 -9.23 24.76
N TRP A 439 -8.33 -9.83 23.87
CA TRP A 439 -9.27 -9.08 23.07
C TRP A 439 -10.48 -8.66 23.92
N ARG A 440 -10.77 -7.35 24.03
CA ARG A 440 -11.97 -6.83 24.71
C ARG A 440 -12.85 -6.10 23.71
N GLU A 441 -14.18 -6.20 23.87
CA GLU A 441 -15.17 -5.57 22.96
C GLU A 441 -15.73 -4.26 23.50
#